data_AF-A0A455VJF6-F1
#
_entry.id   AF-A0A455VJF6-F1
#
_cell.length_a   1.000
_cell.length_b   1.000
_cell.length_c   1.000
_cell.angle_alpha   90.00
_cell.angle_beta   90.00
_cell.angle_gamma   90.00
#
_symmetry.space_group_name_H-M   'P 1'
#
loop_
_entity.id
_entity.type
_entity.pdbx_description
1 polymer ?
#
loop_
_entity_poly.entity_id
_entity_poly.type
_entity_poly.pdbx_seq_one_letter_code
_entity_poly.pdbx_strand_id
1 'polypeptide(L)' 'MTDIPDATETEIRILRLLHAGLDDAAVARRLCVGHRTVQRRVHNLMKRWEVNGRVALGARAQELGVYAHSDPHKLTV' A
#
# COMPACT_ATOMS: atom_id res chain seq x y z
N MET A 1 -11.06 -13.16 -0.26
CA MET A 1 -10.57 -12.93 -1.64
C MET A 1 -10.88 -11.48 -1.98
N THR A 2 -10.03 -10.56 -1.54
CA THR A 2 -10.21 -9.13 -1.80
C THR A 2 -9.61 -8.86 -3.16
N ASP A 3 -10.44 -8.86 -4.20
CA ASP A 3 -10.06 -8.45 -5.55
C ASP A 3 -9.85 -6.94 -5.52
N ILE A 4 -8.62 -6.52 -5.20
CA ILE A 4 -8.24 -5.11 -5.30
C ILE A 4 -7.90 -4.90 -6.77
N PRO A 5 -8.73 -4.17 -7.53
CA PRO A 5 -8.57 -4.08 -8.97
C PRO A 5 -7.19 -3.50 -9.27
N ASP A 6 -6.46 -4.23 -10.12
CA ASP A 6 -5.22 -3.77 -10.70
C ASP A 6 -4.05 -3.59 -9.69
N ALA A 7 -4.06 -4.26 -8.53
CA ALA A 7 -2.89 -4.31 -7.63
C ALA A 7 -2.33 -5.73 -7.45
N THR A 8 -1.02 -5.88 -7.63
CA THR A 8 -0.31 -7.14 -7.32
C THR A 8 -0.14 -7.32 -5.81
N GLU A 9 0.12 -8.55 -5.34
CA GLU A 9 0.36 -8.83 -3.92
C GLU A 9 1.52 -8.01 -3.33
N THR A 10 2.59 -7.82 -4.09
CA THR A 10 3.72 -6.97 -3.69
C THR A 10 3.30 -5.51 -3.53
N GLU A 11 2.45 -5.00 -4.43
CA GLU A 11 1.91 -3.63 -4.36
C GLU A 11 0.98 -3.45 -3.17
N ILE A 12 0.13 -4.43 -2.88
CA ILE A 12 -0.70 -4.48 -1.67
C ILE A 12 0.20 -4.42 -0.42
N ARG A 13 1.30 -5.18 -0.42
CA ARG A 13 2.24 -5.19 0.71
C ARG A 13 2.97 -3.86 0.88
N ILE A 14 3.35 -3.20 -0.22
CA ILE A 14 3.88 -1.83 -0.21
C ILE A 14 2.85 -0.88 0.42
N LEU A 15 1.60 -0.89 -0.04
CA LEU A 15 0.53 -0.01 0.47
C LEU A 15 0.28 -0.20 1.98
N ARG A 16 0.32 -1.44 2.47
CA ARG A 16 0.19 -1.75 3.91
C ARG A 16 1.36 -1.20 4.73
N LEU A 17 2.59 -1.30 4.23
CA LEU A 17 3.76 -0.76 4.91
C LEU A 17 3.76 0.78 4.90
N LEU A 18 3.35 1.40 3.80
CA LEU A 18 3.16 2.85 3.72
C LEU A 18 2.08 3.32 4.72
N HIS A 19 0.99 2.58 4.86
CA HIS A 19 -0.07 2.88 5.83
C HIS A 19 0.41 2.75 7.29
N ALA A 20 1.33 1.83 7.56
CA ALA A 20 1.99 1.71 8.86
C ALA A 20 3.01 2.83 9.15
N GLY A 21 3.15 3.81 8.27
CA GLY A 21 4.03 4.98 8.45
C GLY A 21 5.46 4.78 7.95
N LEU A 22 5.75 3.70 7.22
CA LEU A 22 7.08 3.51 6.63
C LEU A 22 7.23 4.37 5.36
N ASP A 23 8.43 4.92 5.16
CA ASP A 23 8.82 5.54 3.90
C ASP A 23 9.29 4.50 2.86
N ASP A 24 9.44 4.92 1.59
CA ASP A 24 9.79 4.00 0.50
C ASP A 24 11.12 3.27 0.71
N ALA A 25 12.10 3.89 1.39
CA ALA A 25 13.38 3.26 1.68
C ALA A 25 13.23 2.18 2.77
N ALA A 26 12.45 2.45 3.81
CA ALA A 26 12.11 1.45 4.83
C ALA A 26 11.30 0.29 4.24
N VAL A 27 10.34 0.58 3.35
CA VAL A 27 9.58 -0.45 2.61
C VAL A 27 10.51 -1.28 1.73
N ALA A 28 11.41 -0.64 0.98
CA ALA A 28 12.36 -1.31 0.10
C ALA A 28 13.26 -2.28 0.87
N ARG A 29 13.78 -1.84 2.02
CA ARG A 29 14.57 -2.68 2.93
C ARG A 29 13.78 -3.89 3.42
N ARG A 30 12.52 -3.68 3.83
CA ARG A 30 11.67 -4.75 4.39
C ARG A 30 11.21 -5.77 3.35
N LEU A 31 11.15 -5.37 2.09
CA LEU A 31 10.79 -6.24 0.96
C LEU A 31 12.02 -6.79 0.22
N CYS A 32 13.24 -6.45 0.65
CA CYS A 32 14.49 -6.81 -0.03
C CYS A 32 14.51 -6.43 -1.52
N VAL A 33 13.97 -5.26 -1.87
CA VAL A 33 13.94 -4.73 -3.24
C VAL A 33 14.66 -3.37 -3.32
N GLY A 34 15.02 -2.95 -4.53
CA GLY A 34 15.59 -1.62 -4.74
C GLY A 34 14.59 -0.50 -4.44
N HIS A 35 15.05 0.60 -3.83
CA HIS A 35 14.22 1.78 -3.53
C HIS A 35 13.52 2.33 -4.79
N ARG A 36 14.22 2.39 -5.93
CA ARG A 36 13.63 2.79 -7.22
C ARG A 36 12.51 1.86 -7.68
N THR A 37 12.55 0.57 -7.33
CA THR A 37 11.49 -0.39 -7.66
C THR A 37 10.23 -0.11 -6.85
N VAL A 38 10.35 0.25 -5.56
CA VAL A 38 9.21 0.68 -4.75
C VAL A 38 8.61 1.97 -5.31
N GLN A 39 9.43 2.99 -5.55
CA GLN A 39 8.99 4.25 -6.13
C GLN A 39 8.25 4.07 -7.46
N ARG A 40 8.79 3.24 -8.37
CA ARG A 40 8.17 2.96 -9.67
C ARG A 40 6.81 2.26 -9.51
N ARG A 41 6.71 1.28 -8.62
CA ARG A 41 5.45 0.57 -8.34
C ARG A 41 4.40 1.50 -7.75
N VAL A 42 4.79 2.32 -6.77
CA VAL A 42 3.94 3.34 -6.15
C VAL A 42 3.43 4.33 -7.21
N HIS A 43 4.31 4.83 -8.07
CA HIS A 43 3.93 5.76 -9.12
C HIS A 43 3.02 5.12 -10.20
N ASN A 44 3.26 3.85 -10.53
CA ASN A 44 2.38 3.11 -11.43
C ASN A 44 0.99 2.90 -10.80
N LEU A 45 0.90 2.57 -9.51
CA LEU A 45 -0.37 2.51 -8.77
C LEU A 45 -1.09 3.87 -8.79
N MET A 46 -0.37 4.96 -8.55
CA MET A 46 -0.94 6.30 -8.61
C MET A 46 -1.56 6.60 -9.97
N LYS A 47 -0.86 6.27 -11.06
CA LYS A 47 -1.39 6.44 -12.42
C LYS A 47 -2.60 5.58 -12.69
N ARG A 48 -2.56 4.29 -12.29
CA ARG A 48 -3.63 3.33 -12.56
C ARG A 48 -4.91 3.62 -11.77
N TRP A 49 -4.76 4.20 -10.57
CA TRP A 49 -5.89 4.60 -9.73
C TRP A 49 -6.23 6.10 -9.83
N GLU A 50 -5.60 6.81 -10.76
CA GLU A 50 -5.85 8.24 -11.04
C GLU A 50 -5.71 9.16 -9.81
N VAL A 51 -4.81 8.79 -8.88
CA VAL A 51 -4.55 9.53 -7.65
C VAL A 51 -3.23 10.27 -7.70
N ASN A 52 -3.22 11.47 -7.12
CA ASN A 52 -2.01 12.30 -7.06
C ASN A 52 -1.48 12.37 -5.63
N GLY A 53 -0.35 11.70 -5.41
CA GLY A 53 0.38 11.74 -4.15
C GLY A 53 0.07 10.59 -3.19
N ARG A 54 0.99 10.41 -2.22
CA ARG A 54 0.99 9.27 -1.30
C ARG A 54 -0.26 9.23 -0.42
N VAL A 55 -0.74 10.39 0.04
CA VAL A 55 -1.92 10.48 0.91
C VAL A 55 -3.18 10.06 0.15
N ALA A 56 -3.37 10.56 -1.08
CA ALA A 56 -4.49 10.16 -1.93
C ALA A 56 -4.43 8.66 -2.28
N LEU A 57 -3.22 8.13 -2.53
CA LEU A 57 -3.03 6.69 -2.75
C LEU A 57 -3.43 5.86 -1.51
N GLY A 58 -3.07 6.30 -0.31
CA GLY A 58 -3.47 5.65 0.94
C GLY A 58 -4.99 5.70 1.17
N ALA A 59 -5.62 6.85 0.91
CA ALA A 59 -7.08 6.97 0.99
C ALA A 59 -7.78 6.03 0.00
N ARG A 60 -7.31 5.99 -1.25
CA ARG A 60 -7.86 5.09 -2.28
C ARG A 60 -7.67 3.62 -1.92
N ALA A 61 -6.52 3.25 -1.38
CA ALA A 61 -6.28 1.91 -0.86
C ALA A 61 -7.25 1.54 0.28
N GLN A 62 -7.63 2.50 1.13
CA GLN A 62 -8.62 2.29 2.18
C GLN A 62 -10.02 2.07 1.59
N GLU A 63 -10.44 2.88 0.61
CA GLU A 63 -11.71 2.71 -0.10
C GLU A 63 -11.82 1.34 -0.79
N LEU A 64 -10.72 0.85 -1.35
CA LEU A 64 -10.62 -0.46 -1.99
C LEU A 64 -10.49 -1.64 -1.01
N GLY A 65 -10.49 -1.37 0.30
CA GLY A 65 -10.39 -2.42 1.33
C GLY A 65 -9.02 -3.09 1.44
N VAL A 66 -7.95 -2.45 0.96
CA VAL A 66 -6.55 -2.97 1.04
C VAL A 66 -6.14 -3.26 2.49
N TYR A 67 -6.66 -2.45 3.42
CA TYR A 67 -6.41 -2.52 4.86
C TYR A 67 -7.48 -3.31 5.63
N ALA A 68 -8.52 -3.83 4.98
CA ALA A 68 -9.68 -4.47 5.63
C ALA A 68 -9.37 -5.83 6.28
N HIS A 69 -8.11 -6.15 6.57
CA HIS A 69 -7.73 -7.35 7.31
C HIS A 69 -6.43 -7.16 8.09
N SER A 70 -6.50 -6.44 9.22
CA SER A 70 -5.67 -6.68 10.42
C SER A 70 -6.11 -5.78 11.57
N ASP A 71 -7.25 -6.09 12.19
CA ASP A 71 -7.53 -5.72 13.58
C ASP A 71 -8.26 -6.88 14.30
N PRO A 72 -7.61 -8.02 14.61
CA PRO A 72 -8.16 -8.97 15.57
C PRO A 72 -8.12 -8.46 17.03
N HIS A 73 -7.78 -7.19 17.27
CA HIS A 73 -7.64 -6.63 18.62
C HIS A 73 -8.40 -5.33 18.88
N LYS A 74 -9.28 -4.87 17.96
CA LYS A 74 -10.12 -3.68 18.18
C LYS A 74 -11.51 -4.03 18.74
N LEU A 75 -11.55 -4.97 19.70
CA LEU A 75 -12.70 -5.25 20.56
C LEU A 75 -12.23 -5.67 21.97
N THR A 76 -11.67 -4.72 22.71
CA THR A 76 -11.38 -4.75 24.15
C THR A 76 -10.72 -3.39 24.41
N VAL A 77 -11.27 -2.44 25.15
CA VAL A 77 -12.18 -2.41 26.30
C VAL A 77 -12.92 -1.08 26.33
#